data_AF-A0A7J7YEA2-F1
#
_entry.id   AF-A0A7J7YEA2-F1
#
_cell.length_a   1.000
_cell.length_b   1.000
_cell.length_c   1.000
_cell.angle_alpha   90.00
_cell.angle_beta   90.00
_cell.angle_gamma   90.00
#
_symmetry.space_group_name_H-M   'P 1'
#
loop_
_entity.id
_entity.type
_entity.pdbx_description
1 polymer ?
#
loop_
_entity_poly.entity_id
_entity_poly.type
_entity_poly.pdbx_seq_one_letter_code
_entity_poly.pdbx_strand_id
1 'polypeptide(L)'
;MKPNKLKCHFDSKHLSFAGKGTNYLRSKADGLKKARLDTGGKYHKKNLAAVEASYLVALRITRAMKPHTIAEDLLLSAAKDIVRVMIRDEFVMKLSAISLSSNTVHRRIDDMSADILNQVIQEIKSALLPIFSIQLQTVHSDWFT
;
A
#
# COMPACT_ATOMS: atom_id res chain seq x y z
N MET A 1 -22.09 -0.34 8.13
CA MET A 1 -23.39 0.34 8.34
C MET A 1 -24.47 -0.69 8.56
N LYS A 2 -25.44 -0.45 9.46
CA LYS A 2 -26.63 -1.31 9.59
C LYS A 2 -27.52 -1.18 8.34
N PRO A 3 -28.18 -2.26 7.86
CA PRO A 3 -28.96 -2.25 6.61
C PRO A 3 -30.01 -1.14 6.53
N ASN A 4 -30.75 -0.91 7.62
CA ASN A 4 -31.78 0.14 7.67
C ASN A 4 -31.20 1.55 7.52
N LYS A 5 -29.99 1.80 8.06
CA LYS A 5 -29.32 3.10 7.90
C LYS A 5 -28.81 3.32 6.47
N LEU A 6 -28.42 2.24 5.79
CA LEU A 6 -27.98 2.29 4.39
C LEU A 6 -29.14 2.59 3.44
N LYS A 7 -30.30 1.97 3.66
CA LYS A 7 -31.51 2.26 2.89
C LYS A 7 -31.94 3.72 3.02
N CYS A 8 -32.09 4.23 4.25
CA CYS A 8 -32.46 5.63 4.46
C CYS A 8 -31.44 6.61 3.85
N HIS A 9 -30.14 6.28 3.89
CA HIS A 9 -29.10 7.10 3.28
C HIS A 9 -29.25 7.18 1.75
N PHE A 10 -29.52 6.06 1.07
CA PHE A 10 -29.77 6.07 -0.37
C PHE A 10 -31.06 6.82 -0.71
N ASP A 11 -32.14 6.56 0.03
CA ASP A 11 -33.44 7.17 -0.24
C ASP A 11 -33.43 8.69 0.00
N SER A 12 -32.58 9.20 0.89
CA SER A 12 -32.52 10.64 1.23
C SER A 12 -31.40 11.43 0.56
N LYS A 13 -30.22 10.84 0.36
CA LYS A 13 -29.01 11.56 -0.11
C LYS A 13 -28.56 11.13 -1.50
N HIS A 14 -28.95 9.93 -1.94
CA HIS A 14 -28.48 9.35 -3.19
C HIS A 14 -29.63 8.63 -3.90
N LEU A 15 -30.64 9.40 -4.33
CA LEU A 15 -31.86 8.87 -4.99
C LEU A 15 -31.57 7.96 -6.18
N SER A 16 -30.44 8.16 -6.87
CA SER A 16 -29.98 7.27 -7.96
C SER A 16 -29.60 5.85 -7.51
N PHE A 17 -29.50 5.62 -6.21
CA PHE A 17 -29.25 4.32 -5.56
C PHE A 17 -30.45 3.84 -4.72
N ALA A 18 -31.51 4.64 -4.61
CA ALA A 18 -32.74 4.25 -3.94
C ALA A 18 -33.36 3.03 -4.62
N GLY A 19 -33.83 2.06 -3.82
CA GLY A 19 -34.41 0.80 -4.31
C GLY A 19 -33.42 -0.21 -4.90
N LYS A 20 -32.13 0.10 -5.03
CA LYS A 20 -31.13 -0.88 -5.51
C LYS A 20 -30.78 -1.88 -4.41
N GLY A 21 -30.99 -3.17 -4.70
CA GLY A 21 -30.76 -4.27 -3.76
C GLY A 21 -29.27 -4.55 -3.47
N THR A 22 -29.03 -5.42 -2.49
CA THR A 22 -27.68 -5.86 -2.09
C THR A 22 -26.87 -6.47 -3.22
N ASN A 23 -27.52 -7.12 -4.18
CA ASN A 23 -26.88 -7.70 -5.38
C ASN A 23 -26.26 -6.64 -6.29
N TYR A 24 -26.84 -5.44 -6.38
CA TYR A 24 -26.27 -4.33 -7.14
C TYR A 24 -24.97 -3.83 -6.51
N LEU A 25 -24.96 -3.70 -5.18
CA LEU A 25 -23.76 -3.30 -4.44
C LEU A 25 -22.67 -4.36 -4.53
N ARG A 26 -23.04 -5.64 -4.44
CA ARG A 26 -22.12 -6.76 -4.63
C ARG A 26 -21.52 -6.72 -6.04
N SER A 27 -22.34 -6.60 -7.07
CA SER A 27 -21.88 -6.48 -8.46
C SER A 27 -20.95 -5.27 -8.68
N LYS A 28 -21.26 -4.11 -8.06
CA LYS A 28 -20.38 -2.93 -8.09
C LYS A 28 -19.07 -3.16 -7.34
N ALA A 29 -19.11 -3.79 -6.17
CA ALA A 29 -17.93 -4.13 -5.39
C ALA A 29 -17.04 -5.12 -6.14
N ASP A 30 -17.64 -6.13 -6.78
CA ASP A 30 -16.94 -7.12 -7.58
C ASP A 30 -16.38 -6.49 -8.87
N GLY A 31 -17.11 -5.56 -9.49
CA GLY A 31 -16.59 -4.75 -10.60
C GLY A 31 -15.40 -3.89 -10.20
N LEU A 32 -15.39 -3.30 -9.01
CA LEU A 32 -14.26 -2.54 -8.47
C LEU A 32 -13.08 -3.45 -8.10
N LYS A 33 -13.34 -4.63 -7.53
CA LYS A 33 -12.31 -5.64 -7.26
C LYS A 33 -11.70 -6.13 -8.57
N LYS A 34 -12.51 -6.44 -9.57
CA LYS A 34 -12.06 -6.85 -10.90
C LYS A 34 -11.27 -5.74 -11.59
N ALA A 35 -11.73 -4.49 -11.54
CA ALA A 35 -10.97 -3.34 -12.04
C ALA A 35 -9.66 -3.07 -11.26
N ARG A 36 -9.56 -3.52 -10.00
CA ARG A 36 -8.33 -3.49 -9.20
C ARG A 36 -7.38 -4.65 -9.51
N LEU A 37 -7.92 -5.83 -9.84
CA LEU A 37 -7.18 -7.05 -10.18
C LEU A 37 -6.78 -7.09 -11.67
N ASP A 38 -7.51 -6.39 -12.52
CA ASP A 38 -7.09 -6.04 -13.86
C ASP A 38 -5.92 -5.06 -13.71
N THR A 39 -4.73 -5.63 -13.68
CA THR A 39 -3.38 -5.04 -13.59
C THR A 39 -3.08 -3.94 -14.65
N GLY A 40 -4.09 -3.47 -15.38
CA GLY A 40 -4.02 -2.47 -16.43
C GLY A 40 -5.22 -1.51 -16.43
N GLY A 41 -5.69 -1.06 -15.27
CA GLY A 41 -6.51 0.15 -15.23
C GLY A 41 -5.82 1.26 -16.03
N LYS A 42 -6.57 1.96 -16.90
CA LYS A 42 -6.16 3.02 -17.86
C LYS A 42 -5.21 4.13 -17.35
N TYR A 43 -4.80 4.10 -16.09
CA TYR A 43 -3.90 5.03 -15.43
C TYR A 43 -2.59 4.33 -15.06
N HIS A 44 -1.70 4.22 -16.03
CA HIS A 44 -0.25 4.37 -15.85
C HIS A 44 0.47 3.67 -17.00
N LYS A 45 0.99 4.46 -17.94
CA LYS A 45 2.36 4.21 -18.40
C LYS A 45 3.21 4.37 -17.13
N LYS A 46 3.39 3.30 -16.35
CA LYS A 46 4.05 3.36 -15.03
C LYS A 46 5.44 3.90 -15.29
N ASN A 47 5.73 5.09 -14.75
CA ASN A 47 7.09 5.57 -14.70
C ASN A 47 7.85 4.60 -13.79
N LEU A 48 8.58 3.66 -14.40
CA LEU A 48 9.27 2.59 -13.68
C LEU A 48 10.24 3.17 -12.64
N ALA A 49 10.93 4.26 -12.98
CA ALA A 49 11.82 4.95 -12.05
C ALA A 49 11.07 5.54 -10.85
N ALA A 50 9.86 6.08 -11.04
CA ALA A 50 9.05 6.58 -9.93
C ALA A 50 8.53 5.44 -9.03
N VAL A 51 8.18 4.30 -9.62
CA VAL A 51 7.79 3.10 -8.87
C VAL A 51 8.98 2.56 -8.07
N GLU A 52 10.13 2.42 -8.71
CA GLU A 52 11.38 1.98 -8.06
C GLU A 52 11.76 2.91 -6.90
N ALA A 53 11.72 4.23 -7.11
CA ALA A 53 11.94 5.20 -6.05
C ALA A 53 10.98 5.02 -4.87
N SER A 54 9.69 4.70 -5.13
CA SER A 54 8.72 4.44 -4.06
C SER A 54 9.07 3.20 -3.22
N TYR A 55 9.56 2.12 -3.84
CA TYR A 55 10.04 0.94 -3.12
C TYR A 55 11.29 1.25 -2.30
N LEU A 56 12.24 2.00 -2.87
CA LEU A 56 13.47 2.40 -2.19
C LEU A 56 13.21 3.28 -0.96
N VAL A 57 12.19 4.14 -0.99
CA VAL A 57 11.77 4.93 0.18
C VAL A 57 11.09 4.04 1.21
N ALA A 58 10.16 3.19 0.80
CA ALA A 58 9.48 2.25 1.70
C ALA A 58 10.46 1.34 2.44
N LEU A 59 11.45 0.78 1.73
CA LEU A 59 12.50 -0.05 2.31
C LEU A 59 13.30 0.69 3.39
N ARG A 60 13.66 1.96 3.14
CA ARG A 60 14.40 2.78 4.10
C ARG A 60 13.57 3.06 5.36
N ILE A 61 12.28 3.35 5.20
CA ILE A 61 11.36 3.60 6.33
C ILE A 61 11.23 2.34 7.19
N THR A 62 11.00 1.18 6.57
CA THR A 62 10.88 -0.10 7.28
C THR A 62 12.16 -0.45 8.02
N ARG A 63 13.32 -0.32 7.37
CA ARG A 63 14.64 -0.58 7.99
C ARG A 63 14.91 0.36 9.17
N ALA A 64 14.47 1.61 9.09
CA ALA A 64 14.59 2.57 10.18
C ALA A 64 13.51 2.40 11.27
N MET A 65 12.59 1.43 11.12
CA MET A 65 11.45 1.19 11.99
C MET A 65 10.62 2.47 12.23
N LYS A 66 10.43 3.27 11.19
CA LYS A 66 9.66 4.52 11.24
C LYS A 66 8.23 4.32 10.76
N PRO A 67 7.27 5.15 11.23
CA PRO A 67 5.92 5.12 10.71
C PRO A 67 5.91 5.50 9.22
N HIS A 68 5.05 4.85 8.44
CA HIS A 68 4.95 5.07 7.00
C HIS A 68 4.40 6.47 6.62
N THR A 69 3.83 7.20 7.57
CA THR A 69 3.37 8.60 7.39
C THR A 69 4.54 9.57 7.15
N ILE A 70 5.74 9.25 7.63
CA ILE A 70 6.94 10.12 7.50
C ILE A 70 7.31 10.42 6.04
N ALA A 71 6.89 9.56 5.10
CA ALA A 71 7.15 9.72 3.69
C ALA A 71 6.46 10.95 3.10
N GLU A 72 5.19 11.14 3.44
CA GLU A 72 4.36 12.23 2.93
C GLU A 72 4.61 13.51 3.72
N ASP A 73 4.69 13.41 5.05
CA ASP A 73 4.81 14.57 5.94
C ASP A 73 6.16 15.28 5.78
N LEU A 74 7.25 14.52 5.66
CA LEU A 74 8.61 15.04 5.76
C LEU A 74 9.48 14.74 4.54
N LEU A 75 9.58 13.47 4.13
CA LEU A 75 10.59 13.07 3.12
C LEU A 75 10.31 13.68 1.75
N LEU A 76 9.06 13.63 1.27
CA LEU A 76 8.71 14.20 -0.03
C LEU A 76 8.86 15.72 -0.03
N SER A 77 8.42 16.38 1.04
CA SER A 77 8.54 17.84 1.20
C SER A 77 10.01 18.28 1.21
N ALA A 78 10.84 17.63 2.02
CA ALA A 78 12.28 17.91 2.09
C ALA A 78 12.99 17.66 0.75
N ALA A 79 12.65 16.58 0.04
CA ALA A 79 13.21 16.30 -1.27
C ALA A 79 12.86 17.39 -2.29
N LYS A 80 11.62 17.90 -2.26
CA LYS A 80 11.19 19.01 -3.12
C LYS A 80 11.95 20.29 -2.81
N ASP A 81 12.14 20.61 -1.54
CA ASP A 81 12.90 21.81 -1.13
C ASP A 81 14.36 21.74 -1.59
N ILE A 82 15.02 20.61 -1.40
CA ILE A 82 16.41 20.40 -1.84
C ILE A 82 16.53 20.56 -3.37
N VAL A 83 15.65 19.91 -4.14
CA VAL A 83 15.68 19.98 -5.61
C VAL A 83 15.40 21.40 -6.10
N ARG A 84 14.46 22.10 -5.46
CA ARG A 84 14.13 23.49 -5.79
C ARG A 84 15.32 24.44 -5.59
N VAL A 85 16.04 24.30 -4.49
CA VAL A 85 17.15 25.21 -4.13
C VAL A 85 18.46 24.84 -4.84
N MET A 86 18.80 23.54 -4.89
CA MET A 86 20.11 23.08 -5.37
C MET A 86 20.14 22.73 -6.86
N ILE A 87 19.01 22.35 -7.44
CA ILE A 87 18.92 21.98 -8.85
C ILE A 87 18.24 23.12 -9.57
N ARG A 88 16.92 23.04 -9.78
CA ARG A 88 16.03 24.07 -10.35
C ARG A 88 14.58 23.66 -10.05
N ASP A 89 13.69 24.65 -9.96
CA ASP A 89 12.26 24.45 -9.67
C ASP A 89 11.55 23.55 -10.70
N GLU A 90 11.97 23.59 -11.97
CA GLU A 90 11.42 22.78 -13.07
C GLU A 90 11.52 21.25 -12.82
N PHE A 91 12.44 20.80 -11.98
CA PHE A 91 12.60 19.37 -11.65
C PHE A 91 11.72 18.92 -10.48
N VAL A 92 11.15 19.85 -9.71
CA VAL A 92 10.29 19.54 -8.54
C VAL A 92 9.06 18.73 -8.99
N MET A 93 8.50 19.06 -10.16
CA MET A 93 7.34 18.34 -10.71
C MET A 93 7.63 16.88 -11.03
N LYS A 94 8.89 16.51 -11.32
CA LYS A 94 9.27 15.10 -11.52
C LYS A 94 9.16 14.29 -10.22
N LEU A 95 9.41 14.91 -9.06
CA LEU A 95 9.24 14.25 -7.76
C LEU A 95 7.76 13.97 -7.45
N SER A 96 6.84 14.79 -7.94
CA SER A 96 5.39 14.56 -7.79
C SER A 96 4.90 13.30 -8.53
N ALA A 97 5.70 12.75 -9.45
CA ALA A 97 5.40 11.45 -10.06
C ALA A 97 5.64 10.27 -9.10
N ILE A 98 6.40 10.46 -8.03
CA ILE A 98 6.66 9.43 -7.02
C ILE A 98 5.48 9.42 -6.05
N SER A 99 4.70 8.33 -6.07
CA SER A 99 3.62 8.14 -5.11
C SER A 99 4.19 7.71 -3.76
N LEU A 100 4.26 8.65 -2.81
CA LEU A 100 4.74 8.42 -1.43
C LEU A 100 3.65 8.59 -0.38
N SER A 101 2.37 8.55 -0.77
CA SER A 101 1.29 8.60 0.21
C SER A 101 1.40 7.45 1.21
N SER A 102 0.92 7.68 2.43
CA SER A 102 0.89 6.69 3.51
C SER A 102 0.40 5.30 3.04
N ASN A 103 -0.73 5.26 2.32
CA ASN A 103 -1.29 4.02 1.74
C ASN A 103 -0.38 3.37 0.70
N THR A 104 0.35 4.17 -0.10
CA THR A 104 1.27 3.63 -1.10
C THR A 104 2.46 2.98 -0.42
N VAL A 105 3.08 3.66 0.54
CA VAL A 105 4.23 3.14 1.28
C VAL A 105 3.85 1.85 2.01
N HIS A 106 2.71 1.83 2.69
CA HIS A 106 2.18 0.60 3.31
C HIS A 106 2.07 -0.54 2.31
N ARG A 107 1.44 -0.31 1.15
CA ARG A 107 1.33 -1.34 0.11
C ARG A 107 2.69 -1.82 -0.40
N ARG A 108 3.68 -0.93 -0.54
CA ARG A 108 5.05 -1.33 -0.94
C ARG A 108 5.69 -2.25 0.09
N ILE A 109 5.44 -1.99 1.37
CA ILE A 109 5.93 -2.83 2.46
C ILE A 109 5.26 -4.21 2.40
N ASP A 110 3.95 -4.26 2.21
CA ASP A 110 3.22 -5.52 2.05
C ASP A 110 3.70 -6.31 0.83
N ASP A 111 3.88 -5.64 -0.31
CA ASP A 111 4.39 -6.25 -1.54
C ASP A 111 5.78 -6.87 -1.30
N MET A 112 6.71 -6.13 -0.66
CA MET A 112 8.04 -6.64 -0.32
C MET A 112 7.98 -7.81 0.69
N SER A 113 7.09 -7.73 1.68
CA SER A 113 6.92 -8.81 2.66
C SER A 113 6.40 -10.08 2.02
N ALA A 114 5.44 -9.97 1.09
CA ALA A 114 4.89 -11.10 0.36
C ALA A 114 5.94 -11.73 -0.57
N ASP A 115 6.76 -10.90 -1.22
CA ASP A 115 7.88 -11.37 -2.06
C ASP A 115 8.92 -12.15 -1.26
N ILE A 116 9.37 -11.60 -0.13
CA ILE A 116 10.31 -12.28 0.79
C ILE A 116 9.72 -13.62 1.27
N LEU A 117 8.45 -13.63 1.67
CA LEU A 117 7.77 -14.87 2.09
C LEU A 117 7.78 -15.92 0.98
N ASN A 118 7.47 -15.51 -0.25
CA ASN A 118 7.48 -16.42 -1.40
C ASN A 118 8.89 -16.96 -1.67
N GLN A 119 9.92 -16.12 -1.63
CA GLN A 119 11.32 -16.53 -1.81
C GLN A 119 11.72 -17.58 -0.77
N VAL A 120 11.46 -17.32 0.52
CA VAL A 120 11.76 -18.26 1.61
C VAL A 120 11.01 -19.59 1.43
N ILE A 121 9.73 -19.55 1.03
CA ILE A 121 8.97 -20.78 0.75
C ILE A 121 9.60 -21.58 -0.40
N GLN A 122 10.03 -20.91 -1.47
CA GLN A 122 10.67 -21.58 -2.61
C GLN A 122 12.02 -22.19 -2.20
N GLU A 123 12.82 -21.46 -1.42
CA GLU A 123 14.08 -21.96 -0.89
C GLU A 123 13.89 -23.23 -0.05
N ILE A 124 12.93 -23.21 0.88
CA ILE A 124 12.59 -24.38 1.72
C ILE A 124 12.16 -25.57 0.86
N LYS A 125 11.33 -25.35 -0.16
CA LYS A 125 10.88 -26.42 -1.08
C LYS A 125 12.01 -26.97 -1.95
N SER A 126 13.00 -26.15 -2.30
CA SER A 126 14.11 -26.51 -3.19
C SER A 126 15.26 -27.23 -2.49
N ALA A 127 15.33 -27.19 -1.16
CA ALA A 127 16.44 -27.79 -0.45
C ALA A 127 16.44 -29.32 -0.57
N LEU A 128 17.62 -29.88 -0.83
CA LEU A 128 17.82 -31.33 -1.00
C LEU A 128 17.59 -32.13 0.28
N LEU A 129 17.77 -31.50 1.45
CA LEU A 129 17.67 -32.15 2.75
C LEU A 129 16.68 -31.38 3.64
N PRO A 130 15.76 -32.05 4.35
CA PRO A 130 14.75 -31.42 5.18
C PRO A 130 15.32 -31.00 6.55
N ILE A 131 16.41 -30.23 6.54
CA ILE A 131 17.10 -29.80 7.76
C ILE A 131 16.77 -28.34 8.00
N PHE A 132 15.60 -28.09 8.58
CA PHE A 132 15.17 -26.77 9.00
C PHE A 132 14.57 -26.86 10.40
N SER A 133 14.72 -25.80 11.18
CA SER A 133 14.05 -25.67 12.47
C SER A 133 13.54 -24.24 12.60
N ILE A 134 12.40 -24.09 13.29
CA ILE A 134 11.80 -22.79 13.57
C ILE A 134 12.02 -22.53 15.05
N GLN A 135 12.69 -21.42 15.37
CA GLN A 135 12.83 -20.96 16.74
C GLN A 135 11.64 -20.05 17.09
N LEU A 136 10.86 -20.45 18.09
CA LEU A 136 9.77 -19.64 18.63
C LEU A 136 10.32 -18.82 19.80
N GLN A 137 10.31 -17.50 19.67
CA GLN A 137 10.67 -16.60 20.77
C GLN A 137 9.41 -15.93 21.30
N THR A 138 9.04 -16.27 22.53
CA THR A 138 7.98 -15.57 23.27
C THR A 138 8.60 -14.41 24.02
N VAL A 139 8.17 -13.18 23.75
CA VAL A 139 8.45 -12.04 24.63
C VAL A 139 7.57 -12.20 25.87
N HIS A 140 8.17 -12.59 26.99
CA HIS A 140 7.52 -12.45 28.28
C HIS A 140 7.47 -10.95 28.56
N SER A 141 6.32 -10.33 28.34
CA SER A 141 6.09 -9.00 28.85
C SER A 141 5.78 -9.18 30.33
N ASP A 142 6.79 -8.93 31.16
CA ASP A 142 6.64 -8.79 32.61
C ASP A 142 5.73 -7.58 32.88
N TRP A 143 4.43 -7.82 32.74
CA TRP A 143 3.42 -7.02 33.41
C TRP A 143 3.34 -7.54 34.84
N PHE A 144 3.50 -6.62 35.79
CA PHE A 144 3.54 -6.79 37.26
C PHE A 144 4.94 -6.89 37.90
N THR A 145 5.53 -5.72 38.19
CA THR A 145 5.60 -5.24 39.59
C THR A 145 5.66 -3.71 39.63
#